data_AF-A0A380DLT7-F1
#
_entry.id   AF-A0A380DLT7-F1
#
_cell.length_a   1.000
_cell.length_b   1.000
_cell.length_c   1.000
_cell.angle_alpha   90.00
_cell.angle_beta   90.00
_cell.angle_gamma   90.00
#
_symmetry.space_group_name_H-M   'P 1'
#
loop_
_entity.id
_entity.type
_entity.pdbx_description
1 polymer ?
#
loop_
_entity_poly.entity_id
_entity_poly.type
_entity_poly.pdbx_seq_one_letter_code
_entity_poly.pdbx_strand_id
1 'polypeptide(L)'
;MDNRNMINRVFSQKILHQIAIKNKSDVVDEAYDFYIQGPKNINVIQKMKSLYNYLKKSYRNEYFYKNTMLNKLLLGRHSVNTTTALSEMPIGKSIADFILLNGKGVVYEIKTELDKLDRLDNQINDYYEVFNYVVVITNDKHLNKVMARYKDTTVGILVLTSRNTLSEVQKPKENNSLLNTKAMYNFLRKEERKRVIAQNHMDVPTYNDFTEYDVLFDVFKEIPMTKLHNNMISELKKRGNMKEYKDEFLAAPTEIKFLLYFAKMTRKIKINYIIFLRRINMYYPYLRGKQNELFAIKELLEKGLIGDCIQPIIEPIKYTTTFKNTLQYCGEKAFSINLVVNSKLTEEEISNETV
;
A
#
# COMPACT_ATOMS: atom_id res chain seq x y z
N MET A 1 23.08 17.84 -8.23
CA MET A 1 22.48 16.53 -7.89
C MET A 1 21.72 16.04 -9.12
N ASP A 2 21.83 14.78 -9.50
CA ASP A 2 21.10 14.26 -10.66
C ASP A 2 19.59 14.33 -10.41
N ASN A 3 18.89 15.18 -11.16
CA ASN A 3 17.50 15.57 -10.92
C ASN A 3 16.56 14.36 -10.88
N ARG A 4 16.84 13.30 -11.66
CA ARG A 4 16.03 12.06 -11.69
C ARG A 4 16.08 11.29 -10.37
N ASN A 5 17.18 11.38 -9.62
CA ASN A 5 17.29 10.74 -8.32
C ASN A 5 16.39 11.43 -7.26
N MET A 6 16.06 12.71 -7.43
CA MET A 6 15.24 13.44 -6.46
C MET A 6 13.80 12.93 -6.43
N ILE A 7 13.14 12.77 -7.60
CA ILE A 7 11.74 12.31 -7.63
C ILE A 7 11.59 10.84 -7.20
N ASN A 8 12.60 10.01 -7.45
CA ASN A 8 12.62 8.63 -6.96
C ASN A 8 12.71 8.58 -5.42
N ARG A 9 13.43 9.52 -4.79
CA ARG A 9 13.56 9.60 -3.32
C ARG A 9 12.25 9.99 -2.63
N VAL A 10 11.41 10.81 -3.27
CA VAL A 10 10.10 11.26 -2.75
C VAL A 10 9.24 10.07 -2.34
N PHE A 11 9.17 9.04 -3.18
CA PHE A 11 8.34 7.87 -2.96
C PHE A 11 9.13 6.71 -2.36
N SER A 12 9.75 6.96 -1.21
CA SER A 12 10.51 5.95 -0.45
C SER A 12 9.97 5.76 0.96
N GLN A 13 10.25 4.59 1.55
CA GLN A 13 9.87 4.27 2.94
C GLN A 13 10.44 5.29 3.94
N LYS A 14 11.65 5.81 3.68
CA LYS A 14 12.27 6.85 4.51
C LYS A 14 11.45 8.13 4.52
N ILE A 15 11.00 8.60 3.35
CA ILE A 15 10.19 9.82 3.26
C ILE A 15 8.81 9.59 3.87
N LEU A 16 8.18 8.44 3.61
CA LEU A 16 6.92 8.09 4.24
C LEU A 16 7.00 8.14 5.78
N HIS A 17 8.09 7.63 6.37
CA HIS A 17 8.30 7.71 7.81
C HIS A 17 8.52 9.14 8.30
N GLN A 18 9.27 9.96 7.57
CA GLN A 18 9.47 11.37 7.90
C GLN A 18 8.16 12.16 7.90
N ILE A 19 7.32 12.00 6.86
CA ILE A 19 6.04 12.71 6.76
C ILE A 19 5.04 12.21 7.81
N ALA A 20 5.04 10.92 8.14
CA ALA A 20 4.18 10.39 9.19
C ALA A 20 4.48 10.99 10.58
N ILE A 21 5.74 11.35 10.85
CA ILE A 21 6.15 11.95 12.13
C ILE A 21 6.07 13.48 12.12
N LYS A 22 6.63 14.11 11.08
CA LYS A 22 6.86 15.56 11.05
C LYS A 22 5.82 16.33 10.23
N ASN A 23 4.98 15.63 9.48
CA ASN A 23 4.05 16.21 8.51
C ASN A 23 4.71 17.15 7.47
N LYS A 24 6.01 16.98 7.24
CA LYS A 24 6.83 17.77 6.29
C LYS A 24 8.03 16.97 5.81
N SER A 25 8.57 17.34 4.64
CA SER A 25 9.81 16.76 4.13
C SER A 25 10.45 17.70 3.10
N ASP A 26 11.67 18.15 3.41
CA ASP A 26 12.44 19.04 2.53
C ASP A 26 12.66 18.41 1.15
N VAL A 27 12.83 17.08 1.07
CA VAL A 27 12.96 16.35 -0.20
C VAL A 27 11.70 16.44 -1.05
N VAL A 28 10.52 16.43 -0.42
CA VAL A 28 9.24 16.59 -1.14
C VAL A 28 9.08 18.03 -1.59
N ASP A 29 9.47 18.99 -0.74
CA ASP A 29 9.38 20.42 -1.04
C ASP A 29 10.31 20.81 -2.20
N GLU A 30 11.58 20.42 -2.15
CA GLU A 30 12.55 20.60 -3.23
C GLU A 30 12.09 19.96 -4.54
N ALA A 31 11.56 18.73 -4.48
CA ALA A 31 11.04 18.06 -5.66
C ALA A 31 9.82 18.79 -6.25
N TYR A 32 8.90 19.25 -5.40
CA TYR A 32 7.72 19.96 -5.83
C TYR A 32 8.07 21.30 -6.49
N ASP A 33 8.97 22.07 -5.89
CA ASP A 33 9.44 23.34 -6.42
C ASP A 33 10.15 23.16 -7.77
N PHE A 34 10.92 22.07 -7.94
CA PHE A 34 11.60 21.77 -9.19
C PHE A 34 10.65 21.30 -10.30
N TYR A 35 9.80 20.31 -10.03
CA TYR A 35 9.01 19.61 -11.05
C TYR A 35 7.63 20.22 -11.32
N ILE A 36 7.03 20.91 -10.35
CA ILE A 36 5.64 21.37 -10.43
C ILE A 36 5.55 22.90 -10.49
N GLN A 37 6.35 23.61 -9.68
CA GLN A 37 6.31 25.08 -9.57
C GLN A 37 4.91 25.65 -9.24
N GLY A 38 4.13 24.91 -8.45
CA GLY A 38 2.75 25.26 -8.09
C GLY A 38 2.62 26.09 -6.81
N PRO A 39 1.39 26.23 -6.27
CA PRO A 39 1.15 26.96 -5.02
C PRO A 39 1.99 26.40 -3.86
N LYS A 40 2.60 27.29 -3.05
CA LYS A 40 3.48 26.90 -1.94
C LYS A 40 2.73 26.52 -0.67
N ASN A 41 1.54 27.09 -0.45
CA ASN A 41 0.72 26.87 0.75
C ASN A 41 -0.17 25.64 0.62
N ILE A 42 0.42 24.49 0.30
CA ILE A 42 -0.26 23.19 0.23
C ILE A 42 0.49 22.17 1.09
N ASN A 43 -0.23 21.19 1.62
CA ASN A 43 0.36 20.20 2.51
C ASN A 43 1.23 19.19 1.74
N VAL A 44 2.07 18.45 2.48
CA VAL A 44 3.03 17.50 1.90
C VAL A 44 2.38 16.42 1.04
N ILE A 45 1.17 15.96 1.37
CA ILE A 45 0.43 14.98 0.57
C ILE A 45 -0.07 15.59 -0.74
N GLN A 46 -0.55 16.82 -0.74
CA GLN A 46 -0.95 17.52 -1.97
C GLN A 46 0.25 17.74 -2.90
N LYS A 47 1.43 18.02 -2.33
CA LYS A 47 2.70 18.06 -3.10
C LYS A 47 3.02 16.69 -3.70
N MET A 48 3.00 15.62 -2.90
CA MET A 48 3.22 14.26 -3.39
C MET A 48 2.21 13.83 -4.46
N LYS A 49 0.93 14.22 -4.33
CA LYS A 49 -0.11 13.98 -5.35
C LYS A 49 0.23 14.65 -6.67
N SER A 50 0.70 15.89 -6.62
CA SER A 50 1.12 16.63 -7.81
C SER A 50 2.34 15.97 -8.47
N LEU A 51 3.33 15.56 -7.67
CA LEU A 51 4.51 14.82 -8.14
C LEU A 51 4.16 13.45 -8.72
N TYR A 52 3.21 12.73 -8.13
CA TYR A 52 2.74 11.45 -8.66
C TYR A 52 2.00 11.64 -10.00
N ASN A 53 1.22 12.70 -10.14
CA ASN A 53 0.58 13.07 -11.40
C ASN A 53 1.61 13.45 -12.47
N TYR A 54 2.72 14.08 -12.10
CA TYR A 54 3.86 14.28 -12.99
C TYR A 54 4.45 12.94 -13.44
N LEU A 55 4.68 11.98 -12.51
CA LEU A 55 5.16 10.63 -12.87
C LEU A 55 4.21 9.94 -13.86
N LYS A 56 2.90 10.04 -13.64
CA LYS A 56 1.87 9.45 -14.51
C LYS A 56 1.96 9.93 -15.97
N LYS A 57 2.21 11.23 -16.16
CA LYS A 57 2.17 11.91 -17.47
C LYS A 57 3.51 11.93 -18.18
N SER A 58 4.58 12.21 -17.45
CA SER A 58 5.87 12.58 -18.03
C SER A 58 6.98 11.58 -17.75
N TYR A 59 6.88 10.78 -16.67
CA TYR A 59 7.97 9.89 -16.25
C TYR A 59 7.49 8.72 -15.39
N ARG A 60 7.15 7.59 -16.04
CA ARG A 60 6.66 6.38 -15.34
C ARG A 60 7.83 5.52 -14.82
N ASN A 61 8.33 5.87 -13.65
CA ASN A 61 9.38 5.11 -12.98
C ASN A 61 8.85 3.81 -12.34
N GLU A 62 9.77 3.02 -11.79
CA GLU A 62 9.49 1.76 -11.11
C GLU A 62 8.45 1.91 -9.98
N TYR A 63 8.56 2.96 -9.15
CA TYR A 63 7.57 3.24 -8.11
C TYR A 63 6.17 3.41 -8.69
N PHE A 64 6.03 4.19 -9.76
CA PHE A 64 4.74 4.42 -10.41
C PHE A 64 4.12 3.10 -10.89
N TYR A 65 4.92 2.21 -11.50
CA TYR A 65 4.45 0.88 -11.89
C TYR A 65 4.04 0.07 -10.67
N LYS A 66 4.92 -0.11 -9.68
CA LYS A 66 4.65 -0.88 -8.44
C LYS A 66 3.39 -0.39 -7.72
N ASN A 67 3.24 0.91 -7.53
CA ASN A 67 2.07 1.50 -6.88
C ASN A 67 0.80 1.36 -7.72
N THR A 68 0.89 1.54 -9.03
CA THR A 68 -0.24 1.31 -9.93
C THR A 68 -0.67 -0.16 -9.92
N MET A 69 0.28 -1.09 -9.86
CA MET A 69 0.01 -2.53 -9.83
C MET A 69 -0.68 -2.94 -8.54
N LEU A 70 -0.19 -2.49 -7.39
CA LEU A 70 -0.86 -2.72 -6.11
C LEU A 70 -2.31 -2.21 -6.16
N ASN A 71 -2.51 -0.95 -6.56
CA ASN A 71 -3.86 -0.36 -6.60
C ASN A 71 -4.79 -1.13 -7.55
N LYS A 72 -4.34 -1.49 -8.76
CA LYS A 72 -5.20 -2.14 -9.75
C LYS A 72 -5.43 -3.61 -9.48
N LEU A 73 -4.40 -4.35 -9.09
CA LEU A 73 -4.51 -5.79 -8.88
C LEU A 73 -5.11 -6.07 -7.49
N LEU A 74 -4.51 -5.53 -6.43
CA LEU A 74 -4.93 -5.85 -5.06
C LEU A 74 -6.25 -5.17 -4.67
N LEU A 75 -6.49 -3.93 -5.09
CA LEU A 75 -7.69 -3.16 -4.69
C LEU A 75 -8.77 -3.11 -5.78
N GLY A 76 -8.39 -3.30 -7.04
CA GLY A 76 -9.32 -3.28 -8.17
C GLY A 76 -9.86 -4.68 -8.54
N ARG A 77 -8.99 -5.68 -8.64
CA ARG A 77 -9.37 -7.05 -9.05
C ARG A 77 -9.58 -8.00 -7.87
N HIS A 78 -8.93 -7.72 -6.74
CA HIS A 78 -8.93 -8.59 -5.58
C HIS A 78 -9.36 -7.83 -4.31
N SER A 79 -9.29 -8.50 -3.17
CA SER A 79 -9.57 -7.92 -1.86
C SER A 79 -8.40 -8.14 -0.92
N VAL A 80 -8.05 -7.09 -0.16
CA VAL A 80 -7.07 -7.16 0.94
C VAL A 80 -7.46 -8.14 2.05
N ASN A 81 -8.72 -8.56 2.13
CA ASN A 81 -9.18 -9.56 3.10
C ASN A 81 -8.71 -10.97 2.74
N THR A 82 -8.65 -11.27 1.44
CA THR A 82 -8.42 -12.63 0.92
C THR A 82 -7.09 -12.77 0.21
N THR A 83 -6.43 -11.64 -0.10
CA THR A 83 -5.20 -11.59 -0.90
C THR A 83 -4.07 -10.97 -0.10
N THR A 84 -2.92 -11.65 -0.09
CA THR A 84 -1.67 -11.13 0.44
C THR A 84 -0.76 -10.77 -0.72
N ALA A 85 -0.17 -9.58 -0.69
CA ALA A 85 0.86 -9.16 -1.62
C ALA A 85 2.23 -9.23 -0.95
N LEU A 86 3.24 -9.70 -1.68
CA LEU A 86 4.65 -9.61 -1.31
C LEU A 86 5.37 -8.80 -2.40
N SER A 87 6.45 -8.13 -2.04
CA SER A 87 7.26 -7.32 -2.96
C SER A 87 8.73 -7.62 -2.74
N GLU A 88 9.53 -7.53 -3.80
CA GLU A 88 10.99 -7.67 -3.77
C GLU A 88 11.45 -8.98 -3.12
N MET A 89 10.82 -10.08 -3.55
CA MET A 89 11.07 -11.40 -2.98
C MET A 89 12.19 -12.11 -3.77
N PRO A 90 13.34 -12.43 -3.15
CA PRO A 90 14.41 -13.15 -3.83
C PRO A 90 13.99 -14.58 -4.15
N ILE A 91 14.24 -15.01 -5.39
CA ILE A 91 13.99 -16.37 -5.89
C ILE A 91 15.16 -16.74 -6.80
N GLY A 92 15.91 -17.79 -6.44
CA GLY A 92 17.11 -18.17 -7.18
C GLY A 92 18.12 -17.02 -7.24
N LYS A 93 18.46 -16.57 -8.45
CA LYS A 93 19.36 -15.42 -8.69
C LYS A 93 18.59 -14.13 -9.01
N SER A 94 17.27 -14.20 -8.99
CA SER A 94 16.36 -13.13 -9.38
C SER A 94 15.59 -12.57 -8.18
N ILE A 95 14.95 -11.42 -8.38
CA ILE A 95 14.12 -10.77 -7.36
C ILE A 95 12.77 -10.51 -8.00
N ALA A 96 11.74 -11.23 -7.54
CA ALA A 96 10.38 -11.03 -7.99
C ALA A 96 9.86 -9.67 -7.50
N ASP A 97 9.44 -8.83 -8.45
CA ASP A 97 8.92 -7.50 -8.13
C ASP A 97 7.70 -7.56 -7.22
N PHE A 98 6.74 -8.43 -7.56
CA PHE A 98 5.46 -8.50 -6.87
C PHE A 98 4.86 -9.90 -6.92
N ILE A 99 4.30 -10.37 -5.81
CA ILE A 99 3.66 -11.69 -5.72
C ILE A 99 2.29 -11.51 -5.09
N LEU A 100 1.24 -12.03 -5.72
CA LEU A 100 -0.10 -12.08 -5.15
C LEU A 100 -0.49 -13.49 -4.74
N LEU A 101 -0.99 -13.62 -3.52
CA LEU A 101 -1.38 -14.88 -2.88
C LEU A 101 -2.88 -14.84 -2.59
N ASN A 102 -3.69 -15.47 -3.45
CA ASN A 102 -5.15 -15.59 -3.28
C ASN A 102 -5.64 -16.95 -3.79
N GLY A 103 -5.52 -17.99 -2.95
CA GLY A 103 -5.78 -19.38 -3.34
C GLY A 103 -4.66 -19.99 -4.19
N LYS A 104 -3.97 -19.17 -4.98
CA LYS A 104 -2.72 -19.49 -5.70
C LYS A 104 -1.72 -18.34 -5.59
N GLY A 105 -0.45 -18.62 -5.85
CA GLY A 105 0.61 -17.63 -5.97
C GLY A 105 0.84 -17.23 -7.42
N VAL A 106 0.77 -15.93 -7.71
CA VAL A 106 1.08 -15.37 -9.03
C VAL A 106 2.20 -14.37 -8.88
N VAL A 107 3.32 -14.62 -9.57
CA VAL A 107 4.46 -13.72 -9.65
C VAL A 107 4.22 -12.73 -10.78
N TYR A 108 4.46 -11.45 -10.52
CA TYR A 108 4.39 -10.37 -11.49
C TYR A 108 5.77 -9.73 -11.60
N GLU A 109 6.37 -9.80 -12.79
CA GLU A 109 7.61 -9.12 -13.15
C GLU A 109 7.28 -7.83 -13.90
N ILE A 110 7.82 -6.70 -13.48
CA ILE A 110 7.55 -5.38 -14.07
C ILE A 110 8.70 -5.02 -15.01
N LYS A 111 8.37 -4.64 -16.25
CA LYS A 111 9.31 -4.06 -17.21
C LYS A 111 8.85 -2.67 -17.60
N THR A 112 9.49 -1.67 -17.00
CA THR A 112 9.27 -0.26 -17.29
C THR A 112 9.76 0.09 -18.70
N GLU A 113 9.51 1.33 -19.14
CA GLU A 113 9.95 1.80 -20.46
C GLU A 113 11.47 1.88 -20.61
N LEU A 114 12.21 1.91 -19.49
CA LEU A 114 13.66 2.06 -19.48
C LEU A 114 14.38 0.71 -19.31
N ASP A 115 13.65 -0.36 -19.01
CA ASP A 115 14.25 -1.66 -18.73
C ASP A 115 14.68 -2.39 -19.99
N LYS A 116 15.82 -3.05 -19.90
CA LYS A 116 16.23 -4.07 -20.87
C LYS A 116 15.51 -5.38 -20.57
N LEU A 117 15.28 -6.16 -21.63
CA LEU A 117 14.60 -7.46 -21.53
C LEU A 117 15.58 -8.64 -21.44
N ASP A 118 16.89 -8.39 -21.49
CA ASP A 118 17.92 -9.44 -21.65
C ASP A 118 17.93 -10.46 -20.50
N ARG A 119 17.51 -10.05 -19.30
CA ARG A 119 17.47 -10.90 -18.10
C ARG A 119 16.14 -11.65 -17.92
N LEU A 120 15.12 -11.34 -18.73
CA LEU A 120 13.75 -11.74 -18.47
C LEU A 120 13.55 -13.26 -18.50
N ASP A 121 14.24 -13.97 -19.39
CA ASP A 121 14.14 -15.43 -19.50
C ASP A 121 14.64 -16.13 -18.24
N ASN A 122 15.80 -15.71 -17.72
CA ASN A 122 16.36 -16.26 -16.48
C ASN A 122 15.45 -15.95 -15.27
N GLN A 123 14.90 -14.74 -15.22
CA GLN A 123 13.97 -14.35 -14.15
C GLN A 123 12.72 -15.23 -14.14
N ILE A 124 12.09 -15.42 -15.30
CA ILE A 124 10.89 -16.25 -15.42
C ILE A 124 11.17 -17.70 -15.03
N ASN A 125 12.31 -18.26 -15.47
CA ASN A 125 12.71 -19.62 -15.11
C ASN A 125 12.92 -19.75 -13.59
N ASP A 126 13.66 -18.82 -12.97
CA ASP A 126 13.85 -18.78 -11.51
C ASP A 126 12.50 -18.73 -10.78
N TYR A 127 11.55 -17.91 -11.26
CA TYR A 127 10.24 -17.79 -10.62
C TYR A 127 9.42 -19.07 -10.70
N TYR A 128 9.50 -19.78 -11.83
CA TYR A 128 8.82 -21.07 -12.00
C TYR A 128 9.40 -22.19 -11.12
N GLU A 129 10.58 -22.02 -10.51
CA GLU A 129 11.10 -22.96 -9.51
C GLU A 129 10.29 -22.96 -8.20
N VAL A 130 9.57 -21.86 -7.91
CA VAL A 130 8.83 -21.70 -6.65
C VAL A 130 7.33 -21.53 -6.87
N PHE A 131 6.91 -20.85 -7.95
CA PHE A 131 5.51 -20.54 -8.22
C PHE A 131 5.08 -21.08 -9.58
N ASN A 132 3.82 -21.47 -9.71
CA ASN A 132 3.29 -22.06 -10.94
C ASN A 132 2.57 -21.07 -11.87
N TYR A 133 2.51 -19.79 -11.52
CA TYR A 133 1.98 -18.72 -12.38
C TYR A 133 2.92 -17.51 -12.38
N VAL A 134 3.33 -17.10 -13.58
CA VAL A 134 4.18 -15.92 -13.79
C VAL A 134 3.51 -15.01 -14.82
N VAL A 135 3.56 -13.70 -14.56
CA VAL A 135 2.99 -12.65 -15.41
C VAL A 135 4.06 -11.59 -15.64
N VAL A 136 4.30 -11.22 -16.89
CA VAL A 136 5.09 -10.06 -17.25
C VAL A 136 4.16 -8.86 -17.43
N ILE A 137 4.46 -7.79 -16.71
CA ILE A 137 3.79 -6.50 -16.85
C ILE A 137 4.70 -5.59 -17.63
N THR A 138 4.23 -5.18 -18.80
CA THR A 138 5.02 -4.38 -19.73
C THR A 138 4.25 -3.13 -20.18
N ASN A 139 4.81 -2.42 -21.15
CA ASN A 139 4.24 -1.23 -21.77
C ASN A 139 4.12 -1.41 -23.28
N ASP A 140 3.41 -0.51 -23.94
CA ASP A 140 3.14 -0.58 -25.38
C ASP A 140 4.43 -0.69 -26.23
N LYS A 141 5.54 -0.05 -25.82
CA LYS A 141 6.82 -0.08 -26.56
C LYS A 141 7.51 -1.45 -26.49
N HIS A 142 7.36 -2.17 -25.38
CA HIS A 142 7.99 -3.47 -25.16
C HIS A 142 7.10 -4.65 -25.53
N LEU A 143 5.80 -4.42 -25.77
CA LEU A 143 4.83 -5.47 -26.04
C LEU A 143 5.28 -6.44 -27.15
N ASN A 144 5.67 -5.92 -28.32
CA ASN A 144 6.07 -6.77 -29.45
C ASN A 144 7.27 -7.67 -29.11
N LYS A 145 8.24 -7.16 -28.35
CA LYS A 145 9.42 -7.92 -27.92
C LYS A 145 9.06 -9.00 -26.89
N VAL A 146 8.16 -8.70 -25.97
CA VAL A 146 7.67 -9.67 -24.97
C VAL A 146 6.83 -10.75 -25.65
N MET A 147 5.94 -10.38 -26.57
CA MET A 147 5.16 -11.33 -27.36
C MET A 147 6.05 -12.23 -28.21
N ALA A 148 7.09 -11.69 -28.85
CA ALA A 148 8.02 -12.49 -29.64
C ALA A 148 8.71 -13.61 -28.83
N ARG A 149 8.85 -13.43 -27.51
CA ARG A 149 9.46 -14.44 -26.61
C ARG A 149 8.45 -15.40 -25.99
N TYR A 150 7.27 -14.91 -25.61
CA TYR A 150 6.36 -15.66 -24.74
C TYR A 150 4.96 -15.89 -25.30
N LYS A 151 4.67 -15.48 -26.54
CA LYS A 151 3.39 -15.80 -27.18
C LYS A 151 3.15 -17.30 -27.13
N ASP A 152 1.92 -17.68 -26.77
CA ASP A 152 1.45 -19.07 -26.66
C ASP A 152 2.15 -19.94 -25.60
N THR A 153 3.03 -19.35 -24.79
CA THR A 153 3.61 -20.00 -23.59
C THR A 153 2.66 -19.93 -22.39
N THR A 154 3.10 -20.43 -21.23
CA THR A 154 2.35 -20.35 -19.96
C THR A 154 2.43 -18.97 -19.29
N VAL A 155 3.33 -18.09 -19.73
CA VAL A 155 3.56 -16.78 -19.13
C VAL A 155 2.41 -15.84 -19.44
N GLY A 156 1.84 -15.18 -18.42
CA GLY A 156 0.85 -14.13 -18.64
C GLY A 156 1.48 -12.82 -19.09
N ILE A 157 0.77 -12.03 -19.89
CA ILE A 157 1.24 -10.73 -20.38
C ILE A 157 0.17 -9.68 -20.12
N LEU A 158 0.52 -8.70 -19.30
CA LEU A 158 -0.29 -7.51 -19.05
C LEU A 158 0.43 -6.27 -19.59
N VAL A 159 -0.34 -5.35 -20.16
CA VAL A 159 0.17 -4.06 -20.64
C VAL A 159 -0.41 -2.93 -19.79
N LEU A 160 0.47 -2.15 -19.16
CA LEU A 160 0.09 -0.87 -18.56
C LEU A 160 0.05 0.19 -19.67
N THR A 161 -1.15 0.44 -20.17
CA THR A 161 -1.38 1.37 -21.28
C THR A 161 -1.09 2.82 -20.90
N SER A 162 -0.93 3.69 -21.89
CA SER A 162 -0.86 5.15 -21.72
C SER A 162 -2.06 5.73 -20.95
N ARG A 163 -3.25 5.13 -21.03
CA ARG A 163 -4.45 5.52 -20.27
C ARG A 163 -4.43 5.08 -18.80
N ASN A 164 -3.33 4.50 -18.33
CA ASN A 164 -3.20 3.95 -16.99
C ASN A 164 -4.25 2.86 -16.72
N THR A 165 -4.47 1.96 -17.68
CA THR A 165 -5.28 0.74 -17.52
C THR A 165 -4.42 -0.49 -17.77
N LEU A 166 -4.72 -1.59 -17.06
CA LEU A 166 -4.06 -2.88 -17.27
C LEU A 166 -4.86 -3.71 -18.26
N SER A 167 -4.34 -3.83 -19.48
CA SER A 167 -4.89 -4.70 -20.52
C SER A 167 -4.27 -6.09 -20.41
N GLU A 168 -5.09 -7.14 -20.38
CA GLU A 168 -4.61 -8.51 -20.47
C GLU A 168 -4.48 -8.91 -21.93
N VAL A 169 -3.26 -9.18 -22.37
CA VAL A 169 -2.95 -9.62 -23.74
C VAL A 169 -2.85 -11.14 -23.81
N GLN A 170 -2.26 -11.75 -22.79
CA GLN A 170 -2.16 -13.20 -22.65
C GLN A 170 -2.45 -13.58 -21.19
N LYS A 171 -3.43 -14.47 -20.98
CA LYS A 171 -3.75 -14.97 -19.64
C LYS A 171 -2.68 -15.97 -19.18
N PRO A 172 -2.16 -15.87 -17.95
CA PRO A 172 -1.21 -16.86 -17.44
C PRO A 172 -1.87 -18.23 -17.30
N LYS A 173 -1.12 -19.28 -17.61
CA LYS A 173 -1.51 -20.68 -17.42
C LYS A 173 -0.63 -21.31 -16.35
N GLU A 174 -1.16 -22.34 -15.70
CA GLU A 174 -0.41 -23.09 -14.71
C GLU A 174 0.78 -23.80 -15.36
N ASN A 175 1.95 -23.72 -14.71
CA ASN A 175 3.12 -24.47 -15.10
C ASN A 175 3.80 -25.04 -13.86
N ASN A 176 3.73 -26.36 -13.71
CA ASN A 176 4.36 -27.07 -12.60
C ASN A 176 5.69 -27.74 -13.00
N SER A 177 6.14 -27.57 -14.27
CA SER A 177 7.27 -28.34 -14.83
C SER A 177 8.63 -28.01 -14.22
N LEU A 178 8.80 -26.81 -13.67
CA LEU A 178 10.07 -26.35 -13.09
C LEU A 178 10.06 -26.30 -11.55
N LEU A 179 8.93 -26.64 -10.91
CA LEU A 179 8.82 -26.59 -9.45
C LEU A 179 9.94 -27.39 -8.77
N ASN A 180 10.67 -26.74 -7.87
CA ASN A 180 11.85 -27.28 -7.25
C ASN A 180 11.77 -27.22 -5.72
N THR A 181 11.84 -28.38 -5.07
CA THR A 181 11.72 -28.49 -3.61
C THR A 181 12.77 -27.68 -2.85
N LYS A 182 14.02 -27.63 -3.35
CA LYS A 182 15.11 -26.86 -2.74
C LYS A 182 14.88 -25.36 -2.89
N ALA A 183 14.40 -24.91 -4.04
CA ALA A 183 14.05 -23.50 -4.25
C ALA A 183 12.93 -23.05 -3.29
N MET A 184 11.87 -23.85 -3.15
CA MET A 184 10.78 -23.59 -2.20
C MET A 184 11.26 -23.58 -0.74
N TYR A 185 12.11 -24.54 -0.37
CA TYR A 185 12.74 -24.58 0.94
C TYR A 185 13.51 -23.29 1.23
N ASN A 186 14.38 -22.88 0.31
CA ASN A 186 15.18 -21.65 0.44
C ASN A 186 14.32 -20.39 0.51
N PHE A 187 13.17 -20.37 -0.18
CA PHE A 187 12.23 -19.24 -0.18
C PHE A 187 11.48 -19.06 1.15
N LEU A 188 11.15 -20.17 1.83
CA LEU A 188 10.49 -20.18 3.12
C LEU A 188 11.47 -19.79 4.24
N ARG A 189 10.96 -19.11 5.27
CA ARG A 189 11.70 -18.85 6.52
C ARG A 189 11.75 -20.13 7.36
N LYS A 190 12.76 -20.24 8.22
CA LYS A 190 12.95 -21.36 9.17
C LYS A 190 11.64 -21.83 9.83
N GLU A 191 10.92 -20.92 10.47
CA GLU A 191 9.67 -21.24 11.17
C GLU A 191 8.51 -21.60 10.22
N GLU A 192 8.52 -21.12 8.97
CA GLU A 192 7.54 -21.53 7.96
C GLU A 192 7.83 -22.95 7.48
N ARG A 193 9.11 -23.31 7.28
CA ARG A 193 9.52 -24.68 6.89
C ARG A 193 9.05 -25.71 7.92
N LYS A 194 9.27 -25.44 9.21
CA LYS A 194 8.80 -26.29 10.31
C LYS A 194 7.28 -26.47 10.29
N ARG A 195 6.53 -25.39 10.05
CA ARG A 195 5.06 -25.46 9.96
C ARG A 195 4.59 -26.23 8.72
N VAL A 196 5.29 -26.14 7.60
CA VAL A 196 5.00 -26.97 6.41
C VAL A 196 5.22 -28.45 6.69
N ILE A 197 6.32 -28.82 7.36
CA ILE A 197 6.60 -30.20 7.80
C ILE A 197 5.48 -30.70 8.72
N ALA A 198 5.15 -29.92 9.76
CA ALA A 198 4.09 -30.29 10.71
C ALA A 198 2.70 -30.42 10.07
N GLN A 199 2.36 -29.58 9.07
CA GLN A 199 1.11 -29.67 8.31
C GLN A 199 0.99 -30.95 7.49
N ASN A 200 2.10 -31.63 7.22
CA ASN A 200 2.13 -32.91 6.52
C ASN A 200 2.19 -34.10 7.49
N HIS A 201 1.94 -33.90 8.78
CA HIS A 201 1.99 -34.92 9.83
C HIS A 201 3.35 -35.62 9.94
N MET A 202 4.41 -34.87 9.64
CA MET A 202 5.78 -35.33 9.77
C MET A 202 6.41 -34.68 11.01
N ASP A 203 7.25 -35.43 11.71
CA ASP A 203 7.98 -34.92 12.86
C ASP A 203 9.02 -33.87 12.43
N VAL A 204 9.10 -32.78 13.19
CA VAL A 204 10.17 -31.80 13.02
C VAL A 204 11.38 -32.34 13.78
N PRO A 205 12.46 -32.75 13.11
CA PRO A 205 13.62 -33.35 13.76
C PRO A 205 14.31 -32.37 14.70
N THR A 206 15.02 -32.90 15.71
CA THR A 206 15.95 -32.12 16.51
C THR A 206 17.25 -31.91 15.74
N TYR A 207 17.89 -30.76 15.91
CA TYR A 207 19.11 -30.39 15.21
C TYR A 207 19.91 -29.38 16.03
N ASN A 208 21.18 -29.19 15.68
CA ASN A 208 22.00 -28.09 16.18
C ASN A 208 22.17 -27.03 15.09
N ASP A 209 22.77 -25.88 15.43
CA ASP A 209 22.91 -24.76 14.51
C ASP A 209 23.69 -25.10 13.23
N PHE A 210 24.62 -26.07 13.28
CA PHE A 210 25.43 -26.48 12.13
C PHE A 210 24.74 -27.48 11.22
N THR A 211 23.80 -28.28 11.75
CA THR A 211 23.11 -29.34 10.99
C THR A 211 21.68 -28.97 10.59
N GLU A 212 21.18 -27.82 11.04
CA GLU A 212 19.79 -27.39 10.82
C GLU A 212 19.34 -27.52 9.36
N TYR A 213 20.14 -27.00 8.43
CA TYR A 213 19.73 -26.93 7.02
C TYR A 213 19.47 -28.33 6.46
N ASP A 214 20.45 -29.22 6.58
CA ASP A 214 20.42 -30.55 5.99
C ASP A 214 19.35 -31.42 6.64
N VAL A 215 19.28 -31.42 7.98
CA VAL A 215 18.33 -32.23 8.75
C VAL A 215 16.88 -31.83 8.45
N LEU A 216 16.57 -30.53 8.40
CA LEU A 216 15.22 -30.08 8.05
C LEU A 216 14.92 -30.30 6.56
N PHE A 217 15.90 -30.12 5.67
CA PHE A 217 15.69 -30.31 4.24
C PHE A 217 15.44 -31.79 3.89
N ASP A 218 16.11 -32.72 4.58
CA ASP A 218 15.91 -34.16 4.39
C ASP A 218 14.49 -34.61 4.70
N VAL A 219 13.84 -34.02 5.69
CA VAL A 219 12.42 -34.29 5.96
C VAL A 219 11.54 -33.52 4.96
N PHE A 220 11.88 -32.28 4.66
CA PHE A 220 11.09 -31.42 3.77
C PHE A 220 11.00 -31.97 2.34
N LYS A 221 12.05 -32.61 1.83
CA LYS A 221 12.09 -33.15 0.45
C LYS A 221 11.19 -34.36 0.23
N GLU A 222 10.79 -35.05 1.29
CA GLU A 222 9.88 -36.21 1.23
C GLU A 222 8.40 -35.78 1.10
N ILE A 223 8.08 -34.50 1.28
CA ILE A 223 6.72 -33.99 1.13
C ILE A 223 6.32 -34.03 -0.35
N PRO A 224 5.19 -34.68 -0.72
CA PRO A 224 4.72 -34.70 -2.10
C PRO A 224 4.56 -33.29 -2.68
N MET A 225 5.10 -33.05 -3.87
CA MET A 225 5.20 -31.72 -4.49
C MET A 225 3.90 -30.90 -4.45
N THR A 226 2.77 -31.52 -4.77
CA THR A 226 1.46 -30.85 -4.73
C THR A 226 1.08 -30.38 -3.32
N LYS A 227 1.30 -31.22 -2.29
CA LYS A 227 1.04 -30.85 -0.90
C LYS A 227 2.00 -29.75 -0.45
N LEU A 228 3.30 -29.94 -0.73
CA LEU A 228 4.34 -28.97 -0.43
C LEU A 228 4.00 -27.57 -0.98
N HIS A 229 3.68 -27.48 -2.27
CA HIS A 229 3.35 -26.21 -2.91
C HIS A 229 2.11 -25.56 -2.26
N ASN A 230 1.04 -26.34 -2.02
CA ASN A 230 -0.17 -25.83 -1.37
C ASN A 230 0.09 -25.33 0.07
N ASN A 231 0.84 -26.09 0.87
CA ASN A 231 1.21 -25.70 2.23
C ASN A 231 2.12 -24.45 2.24
N MET A 232 3.07 -24.35 1.31
CA MET A 232 3.91 -23.16 1.13
C MET A 232 3.04 -21.92 0.83
N ILE A 233 2.11 -21.99 -0.13
CA ILE A 233 1.23 -20.85 -0.45
C ILE A 233 0.40 -20.43 0.77
N SER A 234 -0.10 -21.41 1.53
CA SER A 234 -0.84 -21.17 2.78
C SER A 234 0.02 -20.43 3.83
N GLU A 235 1.28 -20.84 4.01
CA GLU A 235 2.21 -20.19 4.93
C GLU A 235 2.58 -18.77 4.48
N LEU A 236 2.91 -18.59 3.20
CA LEU A 236 3.26 -17.28 2.66
C LEU A 236 2.11 -16.27 2.78
N LYS A 237 0.86 -16.74 2.66
CA LYS A 237 -0.33 -15.89 2.83
C LYS A 237 -0.40 -15.24 4.21
N LYS A 238 0.16 -15.88 5.24
CA LYS A 238 0.21 -15.36 6.62
C LYS A 238 1.18 -14.20 6.80
N ARG A 239 2.07 -13.93 5.83
CA ARG A 239 2.99 -12.77 5.87
C ARG A 239 2.29 -11.41 5.72
N GLY A 240 1.02 -11.39 5.32
CA GLY A 240 0.25 -10.16 5.12
C GLY A 240 -0.13 -9.48 6.43
N ASN A 241 0.16 -8.18 6.54
CA ASN A 241 -0.05 -7.39 7.77
C ASN A 241 -1.31 -6.50 7.73
N MET A 242 -2.12 -6.59 6.68
CA MET A 242 -3.15 -5.57 6.40
C MET A 242 -4.40 -5.65 7.29
N LYS A 243 -4.60 -6.75 8.04
CA LYS A 243 -5.81 -6.93 8.85
C LYS A 243 -5.98 -5.88 9.95
N GLU A 244 -4.88 -5.33 10.48
CA GLU A 244 -4.88 -4.52 11.70
C GLU A 244 -4.98 -3.00 11.45
N TYR A 245 -4.89 -2.53 10.20
CA TYR A 245 -5.00 -1.09 9.81
C TYR A 245 -5.65 -0.93 8.44
N LYS A 246 -6.55 -1.86 8.12
CA LYS A 246 -7.16 -1.99 6.80
C LYS A 246 -7.89 -0.71 6.39
N ASP A 247 -8.70 -0.16 7.29
CA ASP A 247 -9.59 0.96 6.96
C ASP A 247 -8.77 2.22 6.70
N GLU A 248 -7.74 2.47 7.50
CA GLU A 248 -6.79 3.56 7.27
C GLU A 248 -6.05 3.39 5.94
N PHE A 249 -5.62 2.18 5.61
CA PHE A 249 -4.99 1.91 4.32
C PHE A 249 -5.94 2.10 3.13
N LEU A 250 -7.19 1.65 3.25
CA LEU A 250 -8.19 1.80 2.19
C LEU A 250 -8.52 3.27 1.95
N ALA A 251 -8.61 4.05 3.03
CA ALA A 251 -8.86 5.48 2.98
C ALA A 251 -7.63 6.31 2.56
N ALA A 252 -6.41 5.75 2.61
CA ALA A 252 -5.20 6.49 2.26
C ALA A 252 -5.17 6.96 0.79
N PRO A 253 -4.46 8.07 0.47
CA PRO A 253 -4.23 8.49 -0.91
C PRO A 253 -3.57 7.40 -1.75
N THR A 254 -4.08 7.20 -2.96
CA THR A 254 -3.61 6.15 -3.90
C THR A 254 -2.11 6.22 -4.17
N GLU A 255 -1.54 7.43 -4.14
CA GLU A 255 -0.18 7.79 -4.46
C GLU A 255 0.84 7.24 -3.46
N ILE A 256 0.41 6.87 -2.24
CA ILE A 256 1.28 6.35 -1.17
C ILE A 256 0.92 4.94 -0.72
N LYS A 257 -0.11 4.31 -1.32
CA LYS A 257 -0.60 2.99 -0.87
C LYS A 257 0.47 1.91 -0.95
N PHE A 258 1.33 1.92 -1.95
CA PHE A 258 2.45 0.96 -2.02
C PHE A 258 3.38 1.06 -0.81
N LEU A 259 3.78 2.28 -0.48
CA LEU A 259 4.66 2.52 0.66
C LEU A 259 3.98 2.08 1.96
N LEU A 260 2.69 2.41 2.14
CA LEU A 260 1.93 2.02 3.33
C LEU A 260 1.78 0.50 3.45
N TYR A 261 1.46 -0.19 2.35
CA TYR A 261 1.26 -1.64 2.35
C TYR A 261 2.53 -2.39 2.79
N PHE A 262 3.69 -1.95 2.32
CA PHE A 262 4.98 -2.58 2.60
C PHE A 262 5.77 -1.89 3.73
N ALA A 263 5.17 -0.96 4.45
CA ALA A 263 5.82 -0.31 5.59
C ALA A 263 6.04 -1.31 6.73
N LYS A 264 7.28 -1.41 7.21
CA LYS A 264 7.61 -2.17 8.43
C LYS A 264 7.16 -1.36 9.66
N MET A 265 5.89 -1.46 10.02
CA MET A 265 5.34 -0.73 11.16
C MET A 265 5.59 -1.50 12.46
N THR A 266 6.50 -1.01 13.31
CA THR A 266 6.49 -1.40 14.73
C THR A 266 5.26 -0.81 15.41
N ARG A 267 4.82 -1.36 16.57
CA ARG A 267 3.64 -0.84 17.30
C ARG A 267 3.70 0.68 17.52
N LYS A 268 4.87 1.22 17.90
CA LYS A 268 5.07 2.67 18.14
C LYS A 268 4.94 3.49 16.85
N ILE A 269 5.50 2.98 15.75
CA ILE A 269 5.43 3.66 14.44
C ILE A 269 3.99 3.66 13.93
N LYS A 270 3.26 2.57 14.15
CA LYS A 270 1.89 2.40 13.69
C LYS A 270 0.94 3.52 14.13
N ILE A 271 1.04 3.97 15.39
CA ILE A 271 0.20 5.06 15.91
C ILE A 271 0.41 6.35 15.11
N ASN A 272 1.67 6.71 14.82
CA ASN A 272 1.97 7.92 14.05
C ASN A 272 1.39 7.84 12.63
N TYR A 273 1.40 6.65 12.02
CA TYR A 273 0.82 6.41 10.71
C TYR A 273 -0.71 6.51 10.72
N ILE A 274 -1.37 5.96 11.74
CA ILE A 274 -2.82 6.09 11.90
C ILE A 274 -3.18 7.56 12.08
N ILE A 275 -2.49 8.28 12.97
CA ILE A 275 -2.71 9.73 13.19
C ILE A 275 -2.49 10.51 11.89
N PHE A 276 -1.41 10.21 11.17
CA PHE A 276 -1.10 10.81 9.88
C PHE A 276 -2.22 10.56 8.87
N LEU A 277 -2.66 9.31 8.69
CA LEU A 277 -3.73 8.95 7.76
C LEU A 277 -5.07 9.58 8.14
N ARG A 278 -5.41 9.63 9.43
CA ARG A 278 -6.60 10.34 9.93
C ARG A 278 -6.53 11.83 9.60
N ARG A 279 -5.38 12.48 9.81
CA ARG A 279 -5.16 13.90 9.45
C ARG A 279 -5.28 14.16 7.95
N ILE A 280 -4.77 13.26 7.11
CA ILE A 280 -4.84 13.42 5.65
C ILE A 280 -6.28 13.29 5.15
N ASN A 281 -7.05 12.41 5.78
CA ASN A 281 -8.45 12.20 5.45
C ASN A 281 -9.39 13.12 6.22
N MET A 282 -8.85 14.14 6.90
CA MET A 282 -9.64 15.06 7.70
C MET A 282 -10.28 16.11 6.79
N TYR A 283 -11.61 16.19 6.82
CA TYR A 283 -12.41 17.17 6.11
C TYR A 283 -12.82 18.28 7.07
N TYR A 284 -12.57 19.53 6.68
CA TYR A 284 -12.87 20.71 7.49
C TYR A 284 -13.96 21.54 6.83
N PRO A 285 -15.24 21.16 6.95
CA PRO A 285 -16.32 21.96 6.39
C PRO A 285 -16.35 23.31 7.08
N TYR A 286 -16.35 24.38 6.30
CA TYR A 286 -16.46 25.74 6.82
C TYR A 286 -17.94 26.13 6.92
N LEU A 287 -18.37 26.54 8.12
CA LEU A 287 -19.75 26.90 8.45
C LEU A 287 -19.78 28.30 9.02
N ARG A 288 -20.80 29.09 8.66
CA ARG A 288 -21.01 30.46 9.17
C ARG A 288 -21.75 30.48 10.51
N GLY A 289 -21.96 29.31 11.11
CA GLY A 289 -22.73 29.16 12.35
C GLY A 289 -24.20 29.54 12.20
N LYS A 290 -24.77 29.38 11.00
CA LYS A 290 -26.22 29.60 10.80
C LYS A 290 -27.01 28.51 11.52
N GLN A 291 -28.22 28.84 11.96
CA GLN A 291 -29.05 27.93 12.75
C GLN A 291 -29.22 26.54 12.12
N ASN A 292 -29.49 26.47 10.80
CA ASN A 292 -29.66 25.21 10.09
C ASN A 292 -28.34 24.42 9.96
N GLU A 293 -27.19 25.08 9.86
CA GLU A 293 -25.88 24.43 9.82
C GLU A 293 -25.55 23.78 11.17
N LEU A 294 -25.88 24.48 12.25
CA LEU A 294 -25.70 24.01 13.63
C LEU A 294 -26.62 22.83 13.95
N PHE A 295 -27.89 22.90 13.52
CA PHE A 295 -28.82 21.77 13.64
C PHE A 295 -28.35 20.55 12.85
N ALA A 296 -27.82 20.75 11.64
CA ALA A 296 -27.30 19.65 10.84
C ALA A 296 -26.13 18.93 11.56
N ILE A 297 -25.19 19.66 12.17
CA ILE A 297 -24.11 19.06 12.96
C ILE A 297 -24.70 18.21 14.10
N LYS A 298 -25.64 18.79 14.86
CA LYS A 298 -26.25 18.11 16.01
C LYS A 298 -27.01 16.86 15.60
N GLU A 299 -27.83 16.94 14.55
CA GLU A 299 -28.62 15.80 14.04
C GLU A 299 -27.72 14.70 13.49
N LEU A 300 -26.64 15.05 12.78
CA LEU A 300 -25.66 14.08 12.30
C LEU A 300 -24.92 13.39 13.46
N LEU A 301 -24.60 14.12 14.53
CA LEU A 301 -24.01 13.55 15.75
C LEU A 301 -24.98 12.63 16.48
N GLU A 302 -26.24 13.06 16.65
CA GLU A 302 -27.30 12.27 17.28
C GLU A 302 -27.54 10.94 16.56
N LYS A 303 -27.50 10.96 15.23
CA LYS A 303 -27.69 9.77 14.39
C LYS A 303 -26.40 8.96 14.14
N GLY A 304 -25.26 9.41 14.65
CA GLY A 304 -23.95 8.77 14.41
C GLY A 304 -23.52 8.77 12.94
N LEU A 305 -23.94 9.77 12.17
CA LEU A 305 -23.68 9.91 10.72
C LEU A 305 -22.48 10.81 10.39
N ILE A 306 -21.90 11.46 11.40
CA ILE A 306 -20.67 12.24 11.29
C ILE A 306 -19.58 11.58 12.15
N GLY A 307 -18.42 11.32 11.56
CA GLY A 307 -17.30 10.65 12.21
C GLY A 307 -16.11 11.58 12.47
N ASP A 308 -15.13 11.09 13.22
CA ASP A 308 -13.94 11.83 13.69
C ASP A 308 -13.04 12.40 12.57
N CYS A 309 -13.24 11.96 11.32
CA CYS A 309 -12.53 12.52 10.17
C CYS A 309 -13.15 13.83 9.65
N ILE A 310 -14.24 14.33 10.24
CA ILE A 310 -14.85 15.61 9.89
C ILE A 310 -14.69 16.55 11.09
N GLN A 311 -13.95 17.64 10.92
CA GLN A 311 -13.74 18.64 11.97
C GLN A 311 -14.21 20.01 11.47
N PRO A 312 -15.50 20.36 11.67
CA PRO A 312 -16.07 21.62 11.19
C PRO A 312 -15.31 22.83 11.69
N ILE A 313 -15.12 23.82 10.81
CA ILE A 313 -14.66 25.15 11.16
C ILE A 313 -15.90 26.03 11.23
N ILE A 314 -16.27 26.47 12.44
CA ILE A 314 -17.44 27.31 12.66
C ILE A 314 -16.96 28.75 12.89
N GLU A 315 -17.38 29.66 12.02
CA GLU A 315 -17.27 31.11 12.22
C GLU A 315 -18.66 31.64 12.61
N PRO A 316 -19.00 31.68 13.91
CA PRO A 316 -20.33 32.12 14.33
C PRO A 316 -20.49 33.63 14.08
N ILE A 317 -21.63 34.00 13.51
CA ILE A 317 -21.99 35.42 13.31
C ILE A 317 -22.49 36.06 14.63
N LYS A 318 -23.10 35.27 15.52
CA LYS A 318 -23.62 35.68 16.85
C LYS A 318 -23.59 34.51 17.84
N TYR A 319 -23.45 34.80 19.13
CA TYR A 319 -23.59 33.81 20.20
C TYR A 319 -25.07 33.56 20.51
N THR A 320 -25.63 32.56 19.83
CA THR A 320 -27.05 32.19 19.99
C THR A 320 -27.20 31.00 20.93
N THR A 321 -28.38 30.83 21.53
CA THR A 321 -28.70 29.63 22.33
C THR A 321 -28.50 28.35 21.52
N THR A 322 -28.82 28.36 20.22
CA THR A 322 -28.57 27.20 19.34
C THR A 322 -27.08 26.90 19.19
N PHE A 323 -26.25 27.94 19.04
CA PHE A 323 -24.80 27.77 18.97
C PHE A 323 -24.24 27.20 20.28
N LYS A 324 -24.62 27.77 21.43
CA LYS A 324 -24.24 27.26 22.76
C LYS A 324 -24.64 25.80 22.95
N ASN A 325 -25.89 25.44 22.65
CA ASN A 325 -26.38 24.08 22.77
C ASN A 325 -25.63 23.12 21.82
N THR A 326 -25.20 23.60 20.66
CA THR A 326 -24.40 22.80 19.70
C THR A 326 -22.99 22.56 20.25
N LEU A 327 -22.34 23.59 20.81
CA LEU A 327 -21.03 23.46 21.45
C LEU A 327 -21.07 22.46 22.62
N GLN A 328 -22.04 22.62 23.52
CA GLN A 328 -22.23 21.73 24.66
C GLN A 328 -22.43 20.29 24.21
N TYR A 329 -23.30 20.07 23.22
CA TYR A 329 -23.56 18.73 22.69
C TYR A 329 -22.33 18.11 22.03
N CYS A 330 -21.54 18.90 21.30
CA CYS A 330 -20.25 18.44 20.76
C CYS A 330 -19.30 18.02 21.90
N GLY A 331 -19.23 18.81 22.99
CA GLY A 331 -18.46 18.48 24.19
C GLY A 331 -18.91 17.17 24.86
N GLU A 332 -20.22 17.00 25.07
CA GLU A 332 -20.82 15.77 25.61
C GLU A 332 -20.49 14.52 24.78
N LYS A 333 -20.38 14.69 23.46
CA LYS A 333 -20.01 13.61 22.52
C LYS A 333 -18.51 13.48 22.27
N ALA A 334 -17.68 14.30 22.93
CA ALA A 334 -16.25 14.42 22.65
C ALA A 334 -15.93 14.66 21.15
N PHE A 335 -16.84 15.33 20.43
CA PHE A 335 -16.70 15.65 19.02
C PHE A 335 -15.89 16.95 18.84
N SER A 336 -14.81 16.87 18.07
CA SER A 336 -13.91 18.00 17.84
C SER A 336 -14.47 18.97 16.79
N ILE A 337 -14.42 20.27 17.09
CA ILE A 337 -14.72 21.37 16.18
C ILE A 337 -13.61 22.42 16.25
N ASN A 338 -13.46 23.22 15.21
CA ASN A 338 -12.59 24.40 15.21
C ASN A 338 -13.47 25.64 15.20
N LEU A 339 -13.13 26.62 16.03
CA LEU A 339 -13.84 27.89 16.09
C LEU A 339 -12.99 29.01 15.53
N VAL A 340 -13.55 29.82 14.64
CA VAL A 340 -12.95 31.08 14.21
C VAL A 340 -13.58 32.20 15.02
N VAL A 341 -12.79 32.81 15.90
CA VAL A 341 -13.23 33.93 16.74
C VAL A 341 -12.80 35.22 16.05
N ASN A 342 -13.65 35.74 15.15
CA ASN A 342 -13.31 36.88 14.29
C ASN A 342 -14.04 38.18 14.67
N SER A 343 -14.62 38.24 15.88
CA SER A 343 -15.33 39.43 16.34
C SER A 343 -15.12 39.65 17.84
N LYS A 344 -15.07 40.93 18.26
CA LYS A 344 -15.04 41.35 19.67
C LYS A 344 -16.21 40.81 20.51
N LEU A 345 -17.30 40.34 19.86
CA LEU A 345 -18.49 39.81 20.52
C LEU A 345 -18.27 38.40 21.09
N THR A 346 -17.47 37.56 20.43
CA THR A 346 -17.36 36.13 20.74
C THR A 346 -16.26 35.78 21.75
N GLU A 347 -15.24 36.62 21.94
CA GLU A 347 -14.16 36.35 22.91
C GLU A 347 -14.64 36.48 24.36
N GLU A 348 -15.38 37.55 24.69
CA GLU A 348 -15.90 37.81 26.05
C GLU A 348 -16.97 36.78 26.48
N GLU A 349 -17.79 36.29 25.55
CA GLU A 349 -18.89 35.36 25.85
C GLU A 349 -18.38 33.91 26.02
N ILE A 350 -17.32 33.51 25.30
CA ILE A 350 -16.75 32.17 25.39
C ILE A 350 -15.83 32.03 26.63
N SER A 351 -15.05 33.06 26.95
CA SER A 351 -14.14 33.04 28.12
C SER A 351 -14.85 32.91 29.46
N ASN A 352 -16.12 33.32 29.54
CA ASN A 352 -16.93 33.25 30.75
C ASN A 352 -17.60 31.88 30.98
N GLU A 353 -17.55 30.96 30.01
CA GLU A 353 -18.31 29.69 30.07
C GLU A 353 -17.48 28.42 29.85
N THR A 354 -16.17 28.50 29.54
CA THR A 354 -15.30 27.32 29.39
C THR A 354 -14.62 26.88 30.70
N VAL A 355 -15.01 25.70 31.20
CA VAL A 355 -14.20 24.78 32.02
C VAL A 355 -13.52 23.77 31.09
#